data_AF-A0A7K1SJ23-F1
#
_entry.id   AF-A0A7K1SJ23-F1
#
_cell.length_a   1.000
_cell.length_b   1.000
_cell.length_c   1.000
_cell.angle_alpha   90.00
_cell.angle_beta   90.00
_cell.angle_gamma   90.00
#
_symmetry.space_group_name_H-M   'P 1'
#
loop_
_entity.id
_entity.type
_entity.pdbx_description
1 polymer ?
#
loop_
_entity_poly.entity_id
_entity_poly.type
_entity_poly.pdbx_seq_one_letter_code
_entity_poly.pdbx_strand_id
1 'polypeptide(L)'
;MTSFYEYRPKSIGRKGNQLLLAFALAQVITVAAYAQTYPANFSQIQVVKNLGGPTAMAFASDGRIFVTEQGGNLRVIKNGALLATPFISLTVDAAGERGLIGVVLDPDFATNHYIYLYHTIPGSPPHNRISRYTANGDVVLAGSEVIILDLDPLSSATNHNGGAMKFGKDGKLYVGVGENANGANAQNLDTNLGKILRINPDGSAPADNPFPTGSAQRKQVWAYGVRNPYTISIQPGTGRIFINDVGQSTWEEINDATTGGLNFGWPNAEGVCTTPSCTSYTNPIFYYPHTGPADGSGCALTGGTFFNPVTTNYPSSFIGKYFYQDLCNSWINNIDLSVNPPSRSSFATGLPGNSLNISTGLDGNLYYLSRDSSALYKIIYKPTTPDLSPTLTLPQANFASSGSVGNFVVGLSEVNGFSTTAGSVAITATAPVGYTLAFAPSITSINVSGGTNVAVSNANWTVTNTVDNRQISLKMKAGQSIGAGNTINLGFSITRTNANSGSTANITINVADDATNGYDSNITNNVYARVISGL
;
A
#
# COMPACT_ATOMS: atom_id res chain seq x y z
N MET A 1 -46.42 -38.23 23.70
CA MET A 1 -46.03 -39.61 24.00
C MET A 1 -44.51 -39.63 24.13
N THR A 2 -43.95 -39.33 25.31
CA THR A 2 -43.54 -40.29 26.38
C THR A 2 -42.49 -41.29 25.87
N SER A 3 -41.30 -41.47 26.46
CA SER A 3 -41.04 -41.54 27.90
C SER A 3 -39.58 -41.26 28.28
N PHE A 4 -39.44 -40.77 29.51
CA PHE A 4 -38.26 -40.61 30.36
C PHE A 4 -37.57 -41.94 30.71
N TYR A 5 -36.30 -41.89 31.14
CA TYR A 5 -35.89 -42.48 32.43
C TYR A 5 -34.70 -41.75 33.05
N GLU A 6 -34.95 -41.24 34.25
CA GLU A 6 -34.02 -40.65 35.21
C GLU A 6 -33.47 -41.78 36.11
N TYR A 7 -32.18 -41.74 36.48
CA TYR A 7 -31.69 -42.47 37.66
C TYR A 7 -30.56 -41.69 38.35
N ARG A 8 -30.83 -41.22 39.57
CA ARG A 8 -29.84 -40.89 40.59
C ARG A 8 -29.86 -41.97 41.66
N PRO A 9 -28.72 -42.24 42.32
CA PRO A 9 -28.78 -42.08 43.78
C PRO A 9 -27.51 -41.51 44.46
N LYS A 10 -27.82 -40.69 45.47
CA LYS A 10 -27.23 -40.54 46.83
C LYS A 10 -25.77 -40.12 47.05
N SER A 11 -25.68 -38.99 47.75
CA SER A 11 -24.54 -38.47 48.50
C SER A 11 -24.20 -39.29 49.76
N ILE A 12 -22.92 -39.54 49.98
CA ILE A 12 -22.30 -39.76 51.31
C ILE A 12 -21.03 -38.90 51.34
N GLY A 13 -20.92 -38.03 52.35
CA GLY A 13 -19.72 -37.22 52.56
C GLY A 13 -18.75 -37.86 53.55
N ARG A 14 -17.44 -37.67 53.32
CA ARG A 14 -16.47 -37.30 54.37
C ARG A 14 -15.11 -36.91 53.77
N LYS A 15 -14.48 -36.00 54.51
CA LYS A 15 -13.28 -35.19 54.25
C LYS A 15 -12.01 -36.00 53.97
N GLY A 16 -11.13 -35.45 53.12
CA GLY A 16 -9.73 -35.83 53.01
C GLY A 16 -8.97 -34.87 52.10
N ASN A 17 -8.15 -34.00 52.69
CA ASN A 17 -7.24 -33.09 51.98
C ASN A 17 -6.35 -33.88 51.02
N GLN A 18 -6.42 -33.58 49.71
CA GLN A 18 -5.34 -33.89 48.79
C GLN A 18 -4.86 -32.58 48.14
N LEU A 19 -3.60 -32.27 48.43
CA LEU A 19 -2.80 -31.24 47.81
C LEU A 19 -2.76 -31.51 46.29
N LEU A 20 -3.54 -30.78 45.51
CA LEU A 20 -3.37 -30.72 44.06
C LEU A 20 -2.18 -29.81 43.79
N LEU A 21 -1.02 -30.40 43.48
CA LEU A 21 0.06 -29.68 42.81
C LEU A 21 -0.46 -29.26 41.43
N ALA A 22 -0.82 -27.98 41.31
CA ALA A 22 -1.04 -27.35 40.02
C ALA A 22 0.32 -27.21 39.31
N PHE A 23 0.64 -28.14 38.41
CA PHE A 23 1.66 -27.90 37.40
C PHE A 23 1.12 -26.82 36.45
N ALA A 24 1.49 -25.56 36.72
CA ALA A 24 1.34 -24.49 35.76
C ALA A 24 2.28 -24.79 34.57
N LEU A 25 1.74 -25.43 33.54
CA LEU A 25 2.41 -25.57 32.26
C LEU A 25 2.41 -24.17 31.62
N ALA A 26 3.46 -23.39 31.89
CA ALA A 26 3.70 -22.15 31.17
C ALA A 26 3.90 -22.51 29.70
N GLN A 27 2.86 -22.30 28.87
CA GLN A 27 3.04 -22.27 27.44
C GLN A 27 3.96 -21.09 27.13
N VAL A 28 5.24 -21.40 26.94
CA VAL A 28 6.17 -20.48 26.29
C VAL A 28 5.66 -20.37 24.86
N ILE A 29 4.88 -19.32 24.58
CA ILE A 29 4.62 -18.89 23.22
C ILE A 29 5.97 -18.39 22.71
N THR A 30 6.71 -19.28 22.07
CA THR A 30 7.86 -18.88 21.27
C THR A 30 7.31 -18.13 20.07
N VAL A 31 7.21 -16.81 20.18
CA VAL A 31 7.09 -15.96 19.00
C VAL A 31 8.39 -16.16 18.24
N ALA A 32 8.34 -16.93 17.16
CA ALA A 32 9.45 -16.96 16.22
C ALA A 32 9.59 -15.54 15.66
N ALA A 33 10.55 -14.78 16.20
CA ALA A 33 10.96 -13.52 15.62
C ALA A 33 11.73 -13.87 14.34
N TYR A 34 11.01 -13.98 13.22
CA TYR A 34 11.66 -14.04 11.92
C TYR A 34 12.32 -12.68 11.70
N ALA A 35 13.65 -12.68 11.56
CA ALA A 35 14.34 -11.48 11.13
C ALA A 35 13.79 -11.11 9.73
N GLN A 36 13.18 -9.94 9.63
CA GLN A 36 12.76 -9.40 8.34
C GLN A 36 13.97 -9.35 7.41
N THR A 37 13.82 -9.89 6.21
CA THR A 37 14.86 -9.77 5.19
C THR A 37 14.36 -8.91 4.04
N TYR A 38 15.28 -8.13 3.50
CA TYR A 38 15.08 -7.22 2.38
C TYR A 38 16.34 -7.27 1.51
N PRO A 39 16.30 -6.85 0.23
CA PRO A 39 17.52 -6.66 -0.53
C PRO A 39 18.34 -5.56 0.14
N ALA A 40 19.65 -5.53 -0.13
CA ALA A 40 20.52 -4.49 0.42
C ALA A 40 19.89 -3.10 0.24
N ASN A 41 20.03 -2.25 1.27
CA ASN A 41 19.53 -0.88 1.32
C ASN A 41 18.01 -0.70 1.39
N PHE A 42 17.22 -1.77 1.37
CA PHE A 42 15.80 -1.70 1.63
C PHE A 42 15.48 -1.95 3.10
N SER A 43 14.46 -1.26 3.59
CA SER A 43 13.82 -1.55 4.86
C SER A 43 12.35 -1.14 4.78
N GLN A 44 11.59 -1.37 5.84
CA GLN A 44 10.24 -0.81 5.99
C GLN A 44 10.19 0.26 7.08
N ILE A 45 9.19 1.12 7.00
CA ILE A 45 8.74 1.98 8.08
C ILE A 45 7.23 1.79 8.27
N GLN A 46 6.78 1.87 9.52
CA GLN A 46 5.36 1.92 9.83
C GLN A 46 4.87 3.35 9.58
N VAL A 47 3.89 3.50 8.68
CA VAL A 47 3.27 4.80 8.38
C VAL A 47 2.25 5.13 9.46
N VAL A 48 1.32 4.21 9.70
CA VAL A 48 0.33 4.31 10.79
C VAL A 48 0.07 2.95 11.43
N LYS A 49 -0.57 2.99 12.59
CA LYS A 49 -1.07 1.84 13.34
C LYS A 49 -2.54 2.05 13.74
N ASN A 50 -3.13 1.07 14.40
CA ASN A 50 -4.51 1.08 14.91
C ASN A 50 -5.59 1.10 13.81
N LEU A 51 -5.31 0.47 12.66
CA LEU A 51 -6.33 0.16 11.65
C LEU A 51 -7.13 -1.07 12.09
N GLY A 52 -8.46 -0.96 12.14
CA GLY A 52 -9.38 -2.03 12.54
C GLY A 52 -9.63 -3.04 11.43
N GLY A 53 -8.74 -4.02 11.24
CA GLY A 53 -8.90 -5.05 10.20
C GLY A 53 -8.83 -4.47 8.78
N PRO A 54 -7.69 -3.87 8.37
CA PRO A 54 -7.55 -3.25 7.06
C PRO A 54 -7.72 -4.27 5.91
N THR A 55 -8.30 -3.84 4.78
CA THR A 55 -8.63 -4.72 3.64
C THR A 55 -8.11 -4.22 2.28
N ALA A 56 -8.22 -2.92 2.00
CA ALA A 56 -7.74 -2.31 0.76
C ALA A 56 -7.36 -0.85 0.99
N MET A 57 -6.54 -0.29 0.08
CA MET A 57 -6.18 1.13 0.10
C MET A 57 -6.22 1.79 -1.28
N ALA A 58 -6.44 3.11 -1.28
CA ALA A 58 -6.36 3.95 -2.46
C ALA A 58 -5.66 5.28 -2.14
N PHE A 59 -4.80 5.73 -3.05
CA PHE A 59 -4.06 6.98 -2.93
C PHE A 59 -4.77 8.09 -3.72
N ALA A 60 -5.02 9.22 -3.07
CA ALA A 60 -5.47 10.45 -3.72
C ALA A 60 -4.28 11.33 -4.08
N SER A 61 -4.39 12.05 -5.20
CA SER A 61 -3.37 12.97 -5.70
C SER A 61 -3.01 14.10 -4.73
N ASP A 62 -3.90 14.39 -3.77
CA ASP A 62 -3.68 15.36 -2.70
C ASP A 62 -2.86 14.82 -1.50
N GLY A 63 -2.38 13.58 -1.60
CA GLY A 63 -1.53 12.93 -0.58
C GLY A 63 -2.29 12.13 0.47
N ARG A 64 -3.63 12.12 0.44
CA ARG A 64 -4.42 11.26 1.33
C ARG A 64 -4.37 9.79 0.89
N ILE A 65 -4.42 8.90 1.88
CA ILE A 65 -4.57 7.47 1.66
C ILE A 65 -5.89 7.05 2.32
N PHE A 66 -6.81 6.52 1.52
CA PHE A 66 -8.04 5.93 2.01
C PHE A 66 -7.80 4.45 2.28
N VAL A 67 -8.21 3.97 3.45
CA VAL A 67 -8.04 2.57 3.85
C VAL A 67 -9.38 2.01 4.33
N THR A 68 -9.82 0.91 3.72
CA THR A 68 -11.02 0.21 4.18
C THR A 68 -10.68 -0.67 5.37
N GLU A 69 -11.56 -0.64 6.37
CA GLU A 69 -11.59 -1.54 7.51
C GLU A 69 -12.77 -2.49 7.33
N GLN A 70 -12.53 -3.80 7.49
CA GLN A 70 -13.52 -4.85 7.24
C GLN A 70 -14.85 -4.60 7.94
N GLY A 71 -14.83 -4.03 9.15
CA GLY A 71 -16.00 -3.70 9.95
C GLY A 71 -16.87 -2.55 9.43
N GLY A 72 -16.53 -1.94 8.29
CA GLY A 72 -17.39 -0.96 7.61
C GLY A 72 -16.87 0.48 7.62
N ASN A 73 -15.71 0.76 8.21
CA ASN A 73 -15.14 2.11 8.17
C ASN A 73 -14.26 2.31 6.95
N LEU A 74 -14.41 3.44 6.26
CA LEU A 74 -13.34 3.99 5.44
C LEU A 74 -12.55 4.98 6.29
N ARG A 75 -11.25 4.74 6.44
CA ARG A 75 -10.33 5.62 7.19
C ARG A 75 -9.54 6.50 6.24
N VAL A 76 -9.10 7.66 6.74
CA VAL A 76 -8.22 8.57 6.02
C VAL A 76 -6.90 8.66 6.77
N ILE A 77 -5.80 8.45 6.05
CA ILE A 77 -4.46 8.81 6.48
C ILE A 77 -4.07 10.07 5.73
N LYS A 78 -3.63 11.09 6.47
CA LYS A 78 -3.25 12.40 5.92
C LYS A 78 -2.00 12.88 6.63
N ASN A 79 -1.01 13.30 5.87
CA ASN A 79 0.28 13.77 6.38
C ASN A 79 0.94 12.76 7.35
N GLY A 80 0.90 11.47 7.01
CA GLY A 80 1.48 10.40 7.82
C GLY A 80 0.71 10.04 9.09
N ALA A 81 -0.45 10.65 9.36
CA ALA A 81 -1.27 10.37 10.53
C ALA A 81 -2.64 9.79 10.15
N LEU A 82 -3.11 8.81 10.92
CA LEU A 82 -4.47 8.28 10.82
C LEU A 82 -5.43 9.27 11.47
N LEU A 83 -6.43 9.74 10.72
CA LEU A 83 -7.43 10.66 11.26
C LEU A 83 -8.34 9.94 12.26
N ALA A 84 -8.74 10.68 13.30
CA ALA A 84 -9.59 10.17 14.37
C ALA A 84 -11.00 9.84 13.86
N THR A 85 -11.59 10.74 13.06
CA THR A 85 -12.90 10.55 12.44
C THR A 85 -12.77 9.69 11.18
N PRO A 86 -13.51 8.58 11.05
CA PRO A 86 -13.63 7.87 9.78
C PRO A 86 -14.21 8.76 8.68
N PHE A 87 -13.83 8.52 7.43
CA PHE A 87 -14.46 9.18 6.28
C PHE A 87 -15.96 8.87 6.21
N ILE A 88 -16.30 7.59 6.41
CA ILE A 88 -17.65 7.05 6.52
C ILE A 88 -17.61 5.77 7.37
N SER A 89 -18.72 5.46 8.04
CA SER A 89 -18.97 4.18 8.70
C SER A 89 -20.24 3.56 8.12
N LEU A 90 -20.10 2.41 7.47
CA LEU A 90 -21.19 1.66 6.84
C LEU A 90 -21.65 0.52 7.76
N THR A 91 -22.94 0.20 7.71
CA THR A 91 -23.44 -1.08 8.26
C THR A 91 -23.18 -2.18 7.23
N VAL A 92 -22.40 -3.18 7.62
CA VAL A 92 -21.99 -4.30 6.75
C VAL A 92 -22.19 -5.65 7.44
N ASP A 93 -22.36 -6.71 6.66
CA ASP A 93 -22.05 -8.06 7.14
C ASP A 93 -20.53 -8.26 7.08
N ALA A 94 -19.89 -8.47 8.22
CA ALA A 94 -18.43 -8.64 8.34
C ALA A 94 -18.00 -10.08 8.67
N ALA A 95 -18.85 -11.08 8.42
CA ALA A 95 -18.51 -12.48 8.68
C ALA A 95 -17.49 -13.02 7.66
N GLY A 96 -16.44 -13.72 8.14
CA GLY A 96 -15.43 -14.34 7.28
C GLY A 96 -14.63 -13.31 6.47
N GLU A 97 -14.72 -13.37 5.15
CA GLU A 97 -14.11 -12.41 4.21
C GLU A 97 -15.07 -11.26 3.81
N ARG A 98 -16.31 -11.28 4.30
CA ARG A 98 -17.29 -10.20 4.03
C ARG A 98 -16.91 -8.92 4.77
N GLY A 99 -17.50 -7.81 4.35
CA GLY A 99 -17.34 -6.52 5.02
C GLY A 99 -17.15 -5.39 4.01
N LEU A 100 -16.54 -4.30 4.44
CA LEU A 100 -16.02 -3.28 3.53
C LEU A 100 -14.61 -3.68 3.07
N ILE A 101 -14.49 -4.14 1.82
CA ILE A 101 -13.31 -4.86 1.34
C ILE A 101 -12.68 -4.27 0.08
N GLY A 102 -13.34 -3.32 -0.59
CA GLY A 102 -12.77 -2.64 -1.75
C GLY A 102 -12.96 -1.13 -1.70
N VAL A 103 -11.94 -0.41 -2.17
CA VAL A 103 -11.98 1.03 -2.42
C VAL A 103 -11.22 1.36 -3.71
N VAL A 104 -11.81 2.23 -4.52
CA VAL A 104 -11.10 2.87 -5.64
C VAL A 104 -11.58 4.32 -5.77
N LEU A 105 -10.67 5.22 -6.12
CA LEU A 105 -11.01 6.60 -6.44
C LEU A 105 -11.33 6.70 -7.92
N ASP A 106 -12.29 7.55 -8.26
CA ASP A 106 -12.53 7.93 -9.65
C ASP A 106 -11.25 8.55 -10.27
N PRO A 107 -10.93 8.31 -11.55
CA PRO A 107 -9.76 8.91 -12.19
C PRO A 107 -9.76 10.45 -12.10
N ASP A 108 -10.94 11.07 -12.06
CA ASP A 108 -11.14 12.52 -11.95
C ASP A 108 -11.41 12.96 -10.50
N PHE A 109 -11.05 12.16 -9.49
CA PHE A 109 -11.28 12.43 -8.05
C PHE A 109 -10.86 13.83 -7.59
N ALA A 110 -9.79 14.39 -8.18
CA ALA A 110 -9.33 15.74 -7.87
C ALA A 110 -10.38 16.83 -8.18
N THR A 111 -11.36 16.52 -9.05
CA THR A 111 -12.41 17.44 -9.49
C THR A 111 -13.81 16.99 -9.06
N ASN A 112 -14.15 15.71 -9.20
CA ASN A 112 -15.48 15.19 -8.91
C ASN A 112 -15.63 14.64 -7.49
N HIS A 113 -14.51 14.38 -6.81
CA HIS A 113 -14.45 13.85 -5.45
C HIS A 113 -15.16 12.49 -5.27
N TYR A 114 -15.26 11.69 -6.34
CA TYR A 114 -15.95 10.40 -6.30
C TYR A 114 -15.08 9.24 -5.80
N ILE A 115 -15.62 8.50 -4.84
CA ILE A 115 -15.02 7.31 -4.24
C ILE A 115 -16.00 6.14 -4.40
N TYR A 116 -15.52 5.01 -4.87
CA TYR A 116 -16.29 3.78 -5.03
C TYR A 116 -15.90 2.77 -3.95
N LEU A 117 -16.89 2.20 -3.27
CA LEU A 117 -16.72 1.23 -2.20
C LEU A 117 -17.41 -0.09 -2.55
N TYR A 118 -16.71 -1.20 -2.34
CA TYR A 118 -17.23 -2.57 -2.44
C TYR A 118 -17.47 -3.11 -1.03
N HIS A 119 -18.71 -3.44 -0.71
CA HIS A 119 -19.06 -3.91 0.63
C HIS A 119 -20.21 -4.92 0.63
N THR A 120 -20.27 -5.75 1.68
CA THR A 120 -21.35 -6.73 1.84
C THR A 120 -22.53 -6.13 2.60
N ILE A 121 -23.68 -6.05 1.94
CA ILE A 121 -24.95 -5.63 2.52
C ILE A 121 -25.53 -6.78 3.37
N PRO A 122 -25.87 -6.53 4.65
CA PRO A 122 -26.52 -7.53 5.47
C PRO A 122 -27.95 -7.80 4.98
N GLY A 123 -28.39 -9.05 5.09
CA GLY A 123 -29.72 -9.48 4.62
C GLY A 123 -29.88 -10.98 4.68
N SER A 124 -31.04 -11.47 4.23
CA SER A 124 -31.31 -12.90 4.08
C SER A 124 -31.93 -13.15 2.69
N PRO A 125 -31.11 -13.47 1.67
CA PRO A 125 -29.65 -13.59 1.68
C PRO A 125 -28.88 -12.24 1.70
N PRO A 126 -27.63 -12.20 2.18
CA PRO A 126 -26.74 -11.05 2.01
C PRO A 126 -26.24 -10.97 0.56
N HIS A 127 -25.76 -9.80 0.13
CA HIS A 127 -25.17 -9.61 -1.19
C HIS A 127 -24.03 -8.58 -1.14
N ASN A 128 -23.14 -8.62 -2.13
CA ASN A 128 -22.11 -7.60 -2.28
C ASN A 128 -22.65 -6.42 -3.11
N ARG A 129 -22.21 -5.20 -2.80
CA ARG A 129 -22.64 -3.95 -3.44
C ARG A 129 -21.46 -3.07 -3.76
N ILE A 130 -21.54 -2.41 -4.91
CA ILE A 130 -20.70 -1.28 -5.28
C ILE A 130 -21.53 0.00 -5.10
N SER A 131 -21.07 0.92 -4.25
CA SER A 131 -21.65 2.25 -4.08
C SER A 131 -20.61 3.32 -4.35
N ARG A 132 -21.02 4.41 -5.00
CA ARG A 132 -20.23 5.63 -5.16
C ARG A 132 -20.66 6.65 -4.12
N TYR A 133 -19.70 7.35 -3.54
CA TYR A 133 -19.91 8.46 -2.61
C TYR A 133 -19.13 9.69 -3.09
N THR A 134 -19.55 10.87 -2.65
CA THR A 134 -18.83 12.13 -2.90
C THR A 134 -18.09 12.57 -1.64
N ALA A 135 -16.80 12.85 -1.73
CA ALA A 135 -16.02 13.40 -0.63
C ALA A 135 -16.33 14.89 -0.41
N ASN A 136 -16.38 15.29 0.86
CA ASN A 136 -16.45 16.68 1.31
C ASN A 136 -15.31 16.92 2.30
N GLY A 137 -14.12 17.20 1.76
CA GLY A 137 -12.89 17.19 2.55
C GLY A 137 -12.56 15.78 3.03
N ASP A 138 -12.26 15.62 4.33
CA ASP A 138 -11.83 14.36 4.93
C ASP A 138 -12.99 13.45 5.37
N VAL A 139 -14.24 13.81 5.05
CA VAL A 139 -15.46 13.04 5.32
C VAL A 139 -16.35 12.93 4.09
N VAL A 140 -17.31 12.00 4.11
CA VAL A 140 -18.32 11.88 3.06
C VAL A 140 -19.31 13.05 3.06
N LEU A 141 -19.75 13.49 1.89
CA LEU A 141 -20.93 14.34 1.75
C LEU A 141 -22.18 13.53 2.12
N ALA A 142 -22.88 13.93 3.18
CA ALA A 142 -24.06 13.21 3.66
C ALA A 142 -25.12 13.05 2.56
N GLY A 143 -25.68 11.85 2.42
CA GLY A 143 -26.71 11.54 1.42
C GLY A 143 -26.19 11.45 -0.02
N SER A 144 -24.88 11.48 -0.26
CA SER A 144 -24.30 11.43 -1.62
C SER A 144 -24.16 10.02 -2.20
N GLU A 145 -24.67 8.99 -1.52
CA GLU A 145 -24.61 7.61 -2.01
C GLU A 145 -25.34 7.47 -3.34
N VAL A 146 -24.67 6.83 -4.29
CA VAL A 146 -25.28 6.28 -5.50
C VAL A 146 -24.92 4.81 -5.57
N ILE A 147 -25.94 3.95 -5.56
CA ILE A 147 -25.77 2.51 -5.77
C ILE A 147 -25.37 2.32 -7.23
N ILE A 148 -24.19 1.77 -7.45
CA ILE A 148 -23.66 1.50 -8.79
C ILE A 148 -24.10 0.12 -9.25
N LEU A 149 -23.98 -0.88 -8.37
CA LEU A 149 -24.36 -2.24 -8.70
C LEU A 149 -24.65 -3.05 -7.44
N ASP A 150 -25.84 -3.67 -7.41
CA ASP A 150 -26.14 -4.81 -6.55
C ASP A 150 -25.73 -6.09 -7.27
N LEU A 151 -24.87 -6.88 -6.64
CA LEU A 151 -24.44 -8.17 -7.17
C LEU A 151 -25.41 -9.26 -6.74
N ASP A 152 -25.35 -10.42 -7.42
CA ASP A 152 -26.19 -11.56 -7.08
C ASP A 152 -26.08 -11.95 -5.60
N PRO A 153 -27.17 -12.47 -5.01
CA PRO A 153 -27.16 -12.96 -3.64
C PRO A 153 -26.05 -13.97 -3.32
N LEU A 154 -25.48 -13.83 -2.14
CA LEU A 154 -24.52 -14.77 -1.59
C LEU A 154 -25.24 -15.97 -0.94
N SER A 155 -24.57 -17.11 -0.95
CA SER A 155 -24.94 -18.28 -0.16
C SER A 155 -24.64 -18.05 1.33
N SER A 156 -24.72 -19.11 2.15
CA SER A 156 -24.24 -19.07 3.53
C SER A 156 -22.71 -19.00 3.65
N ALA A 157 -21.96 -19.23 2.57
CA ALA A 157 -20.51 -19.16 2.56
C ALA A 157 -20.03 -17.72 2.79
N THR A 158 -19.09 -17.54 3.72
CA THR A 158 -18.57 -16.22 4.11
C THR A 158 -17.24 -15.88 3.42
N ASN A 159 -16.74 -16.75 2.56
CA ASN A 159 -15.49 -16.63 1.81
C ASN A 159 -15.74 -16.47 0.30
N HIS A 160 -14.65 -16.12 -0.40
CA HIS A 160 -14.55 -15.88 -1.84
C HIS A 160 -15.44 -14.71 -2.28
N ASN A 161 -15.25 -13.56 -1.63
CA ASN A 161 -16.01 -12.34 -1.92
C ASN A 161 -15.37 -11.45 -2.97
N GLY A 162 -14.11 -11.67 -3.34
CA GLY A 162 -13.34 -10.78 -4.23
C GLY A 162 -13.20 -9.38 -3.60
N GLY A 163 -13.68 -8.35 -4.30
CA GLY A 163 -13.68 -6.96 -3.85
C GLY A 163 -12.61 -6.08 -4.51
N ALA A 164 -11.80 -6.65 -5.40
CA ALA A 164 -10.84 -5.92 -6.18
C ALA A 164 -11.53 -4.89 -7.10
N MET A 165 -11.07 -3.64 -7.10
CA MET A 165 -11.57 -2.59 -7.99
C MET A 165 -10.45 -1.73 -8.55
N LYS A 166 -10.45 -1.50 -9.87
CA LYS A 166 -9.55 -0.55 -10.55
C LYS A 166 -10.22 0.09 -11.77
N PHE A 167 -9.99 1.37 -11.98
CA PHE A 167 -10.34 2.02 -13.25
C PHE A 167 -9.27 1.71 -14.31
N GLY A 168 -9.73 1.24 -15.46
CA GLY A 168 -8.91 1.09 -16.65
C GLY A 168 -8.69 2.41 -17.38
N LYS A 169 -7.78 2.38 -18.35
CA LYS A 169 -7.49 3.56 -19.20
C LYS A 169 -8.62 3.95 -20.13
N ASP A 170 -9.53 3.03 -20.36
CA ASP A 170 -10.78 3.22 -21.09
C ASP A 170 -11.86 3.91 -20.25
N GLY A 171 -11.54 4.31 -19.01
CA GLY A 171 -12.46 4.96 -18.08
C GLY A 171 -13.53 4.01 -17.54
N LYS A 172 -13.34 2.69 -17.65
CA LYS A 172 -14.27 1.68 -17.13
C LYS A 172 -13.77 1.15 -15.79
N LEU A 173 -14.71 0.76 -14.94
CA LEU A 173 -14.42 0.15 -13.65
C LEU A 173 -14.34 -1.37 -13.83
N TYR A 174 -13.18 -1.94 -13.51
CA TYR A 174 -12.94 -3.37 -13.46
C TYR A 174 -13.13 -3.86 -12.02
N VAL A 175 -13.90 -4.93 -11.84
CA VAL A 175 -14.29 -5.45 -10.53
C VAL A 175 -14.05 -6.96 -10.45
N GLY A 176 -13.30 -7.41 -9.46
CA GLY A 176 -13.13 -8.83 -9.15
C GLY A 176 -14.21 -9.31 -8.19
N VAL A 177 -15.01 -10.29 -8.60
CA VAL A 177 -16.08 -10.87 -7.79
C VAL A 177 -15.81 -12.37 -7.65
N GLY A 178 -15.64 -12.84 -6.41
CA GLY A 178 -15.42 -14.26 -6.15
C GLY A 178 -16.66 -15.13 -6.34
N GLU A 179 -16.47 -16.44 -6.43
CA GLU A 179 -17.54 -17.39 -6.76
C GLU A 179 -18.41 -17.82 -5.57
N ASN A 180 -18.06 -17.35 -4.36
CA ASN A 180 -18.74 -17.60 -3.09
C ASN A 180 -18.85 -19.09 -2.70
N ALA A 181 -17.76 -19.83 -2.90
CA ALA A 181 -17.60 -21.26 -2.57
C ALA A 181 -18.56 -22.24 -3.28
N ASN A 182 -19.16 -21.79 -4.38
CA ASN A 182 -19.81 -22.62 -5.38
C ASN A 182 -19.14 -22.44 -6.76
N GLY A 183 -18.13 -23.28 -7.06
CA GLY A 183 -17.30 -23.13 -8.26
C GLY A 183 -18.08 -23.13 -9.58
N ALA A 184 -19.27 -23.73 -9.64
CA ALA A 184 -20.12 -23.70 -10.83
C ALA A 184 -20.50 -22.25 -11.26
N ASN A 185 -20.54 -21.32 -10.30
CA ASN A 185 -20.77 -19.91 -10.57
C ASN A 185 -19.71 -19.33 -11.50
N ALA A 186 -18.44 -19.71 -11.36
CA ALA A 186 -17.33 -19.16 -12.12
C ALA A 186 -17.48 -19.39 -13.64
N GLN A 187 -18.05 -20.53 -14.04
CA GLN A 187 -18.33 -20.88 -15.44
C GLN A 187 -19.70 -20.37 -15.93
N ASN A 188 -20.66 -20.11 -15.03
CA ASN A 188 -21.96 -19.57 -15.41
C ASN A 188 -21.84 -18.06 -15.72
N LEU A 189 -22.03 -17.68 -16.99
CA LEU A 189 -21.96 -16.28 -17.42
C LEU A 189 -23.17 -15.43 -17.00
N ASP A 190 -24.29 -16.04 -16.62
CA ASP A 190 -25.51 -15.31 -16.27
C ASP A 190 -25.56 -14.88 -14.79
N THR A 191 -24.42 -14.98 -14.08
CA THR A 191 -24.21 -14.45 -12.73
C THR A 191 -22.95 -13.59 -12.68
N ASN A 192 -22.89 -12.65 -11.73
CA ASN A 192 -21.68 -11.86 -11.44
C ASN A 192 -20.61 -12.63 -10.65
N LEU A 193 -20.90 -13.81 -10.11
CA LEU A 193 -20.01 -14.55 -9.22
C LEU A 193 -18.90 -15.30 -9.98
N GLY A 194 -17.65 -15.22 -9.50
CA GLY A 194 -16.48 -15.84 -10.13
C GLY A 194 -16.11 -15.18 -11.47
N LYS A 195 -16.10 -13.84 -11.48
CA LYS A 195 -15.92 -13.00 -12.67
C LYS A 195 -14.94 -11.86 -12.42
N ILE A 196 -14.34 -11.39 -13.51
CA ILE A 196 -13.97 -9.99 -13.64
C ILE A 196 -15.07 -9.28 -14.41
N LEU A 197 -15.68 -8.28 -13.80
CA LEU A 197 -16.64 -7.40 -14.45
C LEU A 197 -15.91 -6.19 -15.05
N ARG A 198 -16.43 -5.65 -16.15
CA ARG A 198 -16.08 -4.33 -16.69
C ARG A 198 -17.37 -3.54 -16.87
N ILE A 199 -17.52 -2.49 -16.08
CA ILE A 199 -18.73 -1.65 -16.04
C ILE A 199 -18.38 -0.18 -16.30
N ASN A 200 -19.34 0.58 -16.82
CA ASN A 200 -19.25 2.04 -16.83
C ASN A 200 -19.25 2.58 -15.39
N PRO A 201 -18.77 3.81 -15.14
CA PRO A 201 -18.79 4.41 -13.80
C PRO A 201 -20.18 4.55 -13.16
N ASP A 202 -21.25 4.39 -13.94
CA ASP A 202 -22.66 4.38 -13.51
C ASP A 202 -23.24 2.97 -13.31
N GLY A 203 -22.45 1.91 -13.52
CA GLY A 203 -22.87 0.51 -13.36
C GLY A 203 -23.41 -0.17 -14.62
N SER A 204 -23.67 0.60 -15.68
CA SER A 204 -24.13 0.03 -16.96
C SER A 204 -23.03 -0.79 -17.65
N ALA A 205 -23.43 -1.81 -18.39
CA ALA A 205 -22.50 -2.61 -19.19
C ALA A 205 -22.01 -1.80 -20.41
N PRO A 206 -20.69 -1.67 -20.63
CA PRO A 206 -20.15 -1.11 -21.86
C PRO A 206 -20.60 -1.93 -23.08
N ALA A 207 -20.93 -1.25 -24.17
CA ALA A 207 -21.42 -1.90 -25.39
C ALA A 207 -20.37 -2.78 -26.10
N ASP A 208 -19.10 -2.51 -25.83
CA ASP A 208 -17.93 -3.23 -26.35
C ASP A 208 -17.48 -4.39 -25.44
N ASN A 209 -18.26 -4.76 -24.42
CA ASN A 209 -17.96 -5.95 -23.62
C ASN A 209 -18.07 -7.24 -24.45
N PRO A 210 -17.28 -8.28 -24.11
CA PRO A 210 -17.14 -9.51 -24.91
C PRO A 210 -18.41 -10.37 -24.96
N PHE A 211 -19.35 -10.18 -24.03
CA PHE A 211 -20.61 -10.94 -23.96
C PHE A 211 -21.84 -10.01 -24.04
N PRO A 212 -22.10 -9.35 -25.19
CA PRO A 212 -23.05 -8.23 -25.28
C PRO A 212 -24.54 -8.63 -25.24
N THR A 213 -24.85 -9.92 -25.25
CA THR A 213 -26.23 -10.45 -25.29
C THR A 213 -26.48 -11.39 -24.11
N GLY A 214 -27.75 -11.59 -23.72
CA GLY A 214 -28.15 -12.42 -22.57
C GLY A 214 -28.56 -11.59 -21.35
N SER A 215 -28.33 -12.13 -20.15
CA SER A 215 -28.70 -11.47 -18.89
C SER A 215 -27.95 -10.16 -18.67
N ALA A 216 -28.42 -9.33 -17.73
CA ALA A 216 -27.72 -8.11 -17.36
C ALA A 216 -26.31 -8.40 -16.82
N GLN A 217 -26.19 -9.44 -16.00
CA GLN A 217 -24.94 -9.92 -15.42
C GLN A 217 -23.95 -10.33 -16.50
N ARG A 218 -24.39 -11.12 -17.48
CA ARG A 218 -23.55 -11.57 -18.60
C ARG A 218 -22.93 -10.40 -19.36
N LYS A 219 -23.71 -9.35 -19.61
CA LYS A 219 -23.24 -8.14 -20.31
C LYS A 219 -22.15 -7.40 -19.56
N GLN A 220 -22.06 -7.55 -18.24
CA GLN A 220 -21.03 -6.92 -17.41
C GLN A 220 -19.72 -7.73 -17.36
N VAL A 221 -19.72 -8.99 -17.82
CA VAL A 221 -18.55 -9.87 -17.75
C VAL A 221 -17.46 -9.41 -18.73
N TRP A 222 -16.25 -9.23 -18.19
CA TRP A 222 -15.02 -9.04 -18.96
C TRP A 222 -14.24 -10.34 -19.10
N ALA A 223 -14.05 -11.06 -18.00
CA ALA A 223 -13.42 -12.38 -17.96
C ALA A 223 -14.10 -13.24 -16.90
N TYR A 224 -13.94 -14.56 -16.98
CA TYR A 224 -14.63 -15.52 -16.12
C TYR A 224 -13.75 -16.71 -15.80
N GLY A 225 -14.26 -17.64 -14.98
CA GLY A 225 -13.48 -18.80 -14.55
C GLY A 225 -12.40 -18.44 -13.53
N VAL A 226 -12.67 -17.46 -12.66
CA VAL A 226 -11.82 -17.10 -11.51
C VAL A 226 -12.48 -17.54 -10.20
N ARG A 227 -11.68 -17.79 -9.16
CA ARG A 227 -12.15 -18.28 -7.87
C ARG A 227 -12.41 -17.15 -6.89
N ASN A 228 -11.36 -16.47 -6.47
CA ASN A 228 -11.40 -15.36 -5.53
C ASN A 228 -10.40 -14.28 -6.00
N PRO A 229 -10.76 -13.50 -7.04
CA PRO A 229 -9.92 -12.43 -7.57
C PRO A 229 -9.77 -11.31 -6.53
N TYR A 230 -8.73 -11.42 -5.71
CA TYR A 230 -8.56 -10.66 -4.47
C TYR A 230 -8.06 -9.24 -4.73
N THR A 231 -7.15 -9.08 -5.71
CA THR A 231 -6.71 -7.76 -6.18
C THR A 231 -6.57 -7.70 -7.70
N ILE A 232 -6.73 -6.50 -8.25
CA ILE A 232 -6.51 -6.17 -9.66
C ILE A 232 -5.49 -5.03 -9.71
N SER A 233 -4.58 -5.11 -10.67
CA SER A 233 -3.66 -4.02 -10.99
C SER A 233 -3.71 -3.70 -12.48
N ILE A 234 -3.62 -2.41 -12.80
CA ILE A 234 -3.57 -1.93 -14.19
C ILE A 234 -2.27 -1.17 -14.38
N GLN A 235 -1.46 -1.59 -15.35
CA GLN A 235 -0.15 -0.99 -15.57
C GLN A 235 -0.29 0.41 -16.18
N PRO A 236 0.29 1.45 -15.55
CA PRO A 236 0.43 2.77 -16.18
C PRO A 236 1.17 2.68 -17.53
N GLY A 237 0.83 3.52 -18.50
CA GLY A 237 1.49 3.51 -19.82
C GLY A 237 1.03 2.43 -20.81
N THR A 238 1.07 1.13 -20.45
CA THR A 238 0.62 0.03 -21.33
C THR A 238 -0.86 -0.37 -21.19
N GLY A 239 -1.40 -0.35 -19.97
CA GLY A 239 -2.80 -0.71 -19.68
C GLY A 239 -2.99 -2.21 -19.43
N ARG A 240 -1.89 -2.96 -19.25
CA ARG A 240 -1.97 -4.38 -18.87
C ARG A 240 -2.79 -4.56 -17.59
N ILE A 241 -3.68 -5.55 -17.57
CA ILE A 241 -4.58 -5.81 -16.45
C ILE A 241 -4.22 -7.15 -15.84
N PHE A 242 -3.66 -7.15 -14.64
CA PHE A 242 -3.36 -8.38 -13.91
C PHE A 242 -4.35 -8.59 -12.78
N ILE A 243 -4.81 -9.83 -12.66
CA ILE A 243 -5.69 -10.32 -11.60
C ILE A 243 -4.85 -11.24 -10.72
N ASN A 244 -4.91 -11.01 -9.43
CA ASN A 244 -4.38 -11.91 -8.43
C ASN A 244 -5.54 -12.78 -7.92
N ASP A 245 -5.61 -14.03 -8.38
CA ASP A 245 -6.68 -14.96 -8.06
C ASP A 245 -6.21 -15.98 -7.02
N VAL A 246 -6.94 -16.08 -5.90
CA VAL A 246 -6.57 -16.95 -4.78
C VAL A 246 -7.00 -18.39 -5.05
N GLY A 247 -6.01 -19.28 -5.03
CA GLY A 247 -6.16 -20.72 -5.26
C GLY A 247 -6.99 -21.45 -4.21
N GLN A 248 -7.37 -22.70 -4.50
CA GLN A 248 -8.03 -23.56 -3.53
C GLN A 248 -7.04 -24.46 -2.78
N SER A 249 -6.22 -25.20 -3.51
CA SER A 249 -5.51 -26.37 -2.97
C SER A 249 -4.07 -26.46 -3.44
N THR A 250 -3.76 -26.00 -4.64
CA THR A 250 -2.46 -26.29 -5.25
C THR A 250 -1.70 -25.07 -5.73
N TRP A 251 -2.39 -24.08 -6.33
CA TRP A 251 -1.73 -22.98 -7.02
C TRP A 251 -2.42 -21.65 -6.77
N GLU A 252 -1.60 -20.65 -6.48
CA GLU A 252 -1.97 -19.24 -6.54
C GLU A 252 -1.67 -18.70 -7.95
N GLU A 253 -2.50 -17.79 -8.46
CA GLU A 253 -2.46 -17.39 -9.87
C GLU A 253 -2.41 -15.87 -10.09
N ILE A 254 -1.49 -15.45 -10.96
CA ILE A 254 -1.52 -14.13 -11.61
C ILE A 254 -2.00 -14.34 -13.04
N ASN A 255 -3.19 -13.82 -13.32
CA ASN A 255 -3.88 -13.95 -14.60
C ASN A 255 -3.82 -12.62 -15.37
N ASP A 256 -3.52 -12.67 -16.68
CA ASP A 256 -3.53 -11.48 -17.56
C ASP A 256 -4.88 -11.35 -18.27
N ALA A 257 -5.65 -10.34 -17.87
CA ALA A 257 -6.94 -9.99 -18.46
C ALA A 257 -6.90 -8.67 -19.22
N THR A 258 -5.75 -8.34 -19.82
CA THR A 258 -5.63 -7.18 -20.72
C THR A 258 -6.59 -7.29 -21.89
N THR A 259 -6.92 -8.51 -22.32
CA THR A 259 -7.97 -8.79 -23.30
C THR A 259 -9.20 -9.39 -22.63
N GLY A 260 -10.39 -9.07 -23.14
CA GLY A 260 -11.66 -9.58 -22.64
C GLY A 260 -12.06 -10.91 -23.28
N GLY A 261 -13.02 -11.60 -22.67
CA GLY A 261 -13.56 -12.87 -23.12
C GLY A 261 -12.80 -14.11 -22.62
N LEU A 262 -11.79 -13.92 -21.77
CA LEU A 262 -10.93 -15.00 -21.27
C LEU A 262 -11.65 -15.84 -20.21
N ASN A 263 -11.43 -17.15 -20.30
CA ASN A 263 -11.84 -18.14 -19.30
C ASN A 263 -10.59 -18.64 -18.57
N PHE A 264 -10.43 -18.33 -17.28
CA PHE A 264 -9.28 -18.80 -16.49
C PHE A 264 -9.48 -20.22 -15.92
N GLY A 265 -10.61 -20.87 -16.25
CA GLY A 265 -10.78 -22.31 -16.11
C GLY A 265 -11.33 -22.80 -14.77
N TRP A 266 -11.34 -21.99 -13.71
CA TRP A 266 -11.92 -22.38 -12.41
C TRP A 266 -13.40 -22.79 -12.57
N PRO A 267 -13.87 -23.90 -11.97
CA PRO A 267 -13.16 -24.81 -11.06
C PRO A 267 -12.53 -26.03 -11.76
N ASN A 268 -12.57 -26.08 -13.08
CA ASN A 268 -12.12 -27.22 -13.86
C ASN A 268 -10.59 -27.23 -14.05
N ALA A 269 -9.94 -26.10 -13.83
CA ALA A 269 -8.50 -25.93 -13.83
C ALA A 269 -8.06 -25.05 -12.64
N GLU A 270 -6.91 -25.39 -12.08
CA GLU A 270 -6.18 -24.62 -11.06
C GLU A 270 -4.69 -24.70 -11.42
N GLY A 271 -4.03 -23.55 -11.59
CA GLY A 271 -2.71 -23.43 -12.16
C GLY A 271 -2.69 -23.66 -13.68
N VAL A 272 -1.52 -24.07 -14.18
CA VAL A 272 -1.33 -24.34 -15.62
C VAL A 272 -2.01 -25.65 -16.03
N CYS A 273 -2.94 -25.55 -16.98
CA CYS A 273 -3.69 -26.64 -17.56
C CYS A 273 -3.17 -26.94 -18.97
N THR A 274 -2.65 -28.16 -19.19
CA THR A 274 -2.04 -28.58 -20.47
C THR A 274 -2.72 -29.78 -21.13
N THR A 275 -3.77 -30.32 -20.52
CA THR A 275 -4.52 -31.47 -21.08
C THR A 275 -5.43 -31.02 -22.23
N PRO A 276 -5.90 -31.92 -23.11
CA PRO A 276 -6.79 -31.55 -24.23
C PRO A 276 -8.09 -30.85 -23.82
N SER A 277 -8.60 -31.10 -22.60
CA SER A 277 -9.78 -30.42 -22.05
C SER A 277 -9.53 -28.95 -21.71
N CYS A 278 -8.27 -28.51 -21.65
CA CYS A 278 -7.87 -27.14 -21.31
C CYS A 278 -7.85 -26.18 -22.51
N THR A 279 -8.17 -26.64 -23.72
CA THR A 279 -8.06 -25.82 -24.96
C THR A 279 -8.93 -24.55 -24.95
N SER A 280 -9.94 -24.50 -24.07
CA SER A 280 -10.80 -23.32 -23.88
C SER A 280 -10.38 -22.42 -22.71
N TYR A 281 -9.32 -22.79 -21.98
CA TYR A 281 -8.84 -22.06 -20.80
C TYR A 281 -7.60 -21.23 -21.13
N THR A 282 -7.48 -20.10 -20.43
CA THR A 282 -6.34 -19.21 -20.46
C THR A 282 -5.49 -19.50 -19.24
N ASN A 283 -4.26 -19.93 -19.44
CA ASN A 283 -3.35 -20.20 -18.34
C ASN A 283 -2.87 -18.90 -17.67
N PRO A 284 -2.55 -18.95 -16.36
CA PRO A 284 -1.96 -17.81 -15.68
C PRO A 284 -0.61 -17.45 -16.29
N ILE A 285 -0.28 -16.16 -16.29
CA ILE A 285 1.05 -15.69 -16.73
C ILE A 285 2.14 -16.04 -15.73
N PHE A 286 1.75 -16.23 -14.47
CA PHE A 286 2.61 -16.64 -13.38
C PHE A 286 1.78 -17.33 -12.31
N TYR A 287 2.34 -18.34 -11.67
CA TYR A 287 1.67 -19.13 -10.65
C TYR A 287 2.70 -19.67 -9.67
N TYR A 288 2.30 -19.93 -8.43
CA TYR A 288 3.19 -20.49 -7.41
C TYR A 288 2.47 -21.48 -6.49
N PRO A 289 3.18 -22.50 -5.97
CA PRO A 289 2.55 -23.62 -5.29
C PRO A 289 2.14 -23.28 -3.86
N HIS A 290 1.17 -24.02 -3.34
CA HIS A 290 0.84 -23.96 -1.91
C HIS A 290 1.88 -24.64 -1.02
N THR A 291 2.57 -25.64 -1.57
CA THR A 291 3.60 -26.41 -0.87
C THR A 291 4.97 -26.16 -1.48
N GLY A 292 5.94 -25.74 -0.66
CA GLY A 292 7.29 -25.47 -1.11
C GLY A 292 8.14 -24.77 -0.05
N PRO A 293 9.24 -24.12 -0.44
CA PRO A 293 10.02 -23.26 0.43
C PRO A 293 9.17 -22.11 0.99
N ALA A 294 9.45 -21.63 2.20
CA ALA A 294 8.71 -20.54 2.83
C ALA A 294 8.61 -19.29 1.93
N ASP A 295 9.67 -18.95 1.19
CA ASP A 295 9.63 -17.91 0.17
C ASP A 295 9.30 -18.47 -1.21
N GLY A 296 8.27 -17.93 -1.85
CA GLY A 296 7.82 -18.34 -3.19
C GLY A 296 6.82 -19.50 -3.21
N SER A 297 6.37 -19.98 -2.04
CA SER A 297 5.14 -20.76 -1.87
C SER A 297 4.23 -20.08 -0.85
N GLY A 298 2.96 -20.45 -0.77
CA GLY A 298 2.01 -19.72 0.08
C GLY A 298 0.62 -20.35 0.16
N CYS A 299 -0.40 -19.55 0.50
CA CYS A 299 -1.78 -20.05 0.49
C CYS A 299 -2.84 -18.99 0.23
N ALA A 300 -2.42 -17.74 -0.03
CA ALA A 300 -3.31 -16.70 -0.50
C ALA A 300 -2.51 -15.53 -1.09
N LEU A 301 -2.63 -15.35 -2.40
CA LEU A 301 -2.11 -14.20 -3.13
C LEU A 301 -2.98 -12.96 -2.88
N THR A 302 -2.64 -12.18 -1.86
CA THR A 302 -3.49 -11.09 -1.33
C THR A 302 -3.10 -9.70 -1.80
N GLY A 303 -2.19 -9.58 -2.77
CA GLY A 303 -1.83 -8.30 -3.33
C GLY A 303 -0.89 -8.40 -4.52
N GLY A 304 -1.05 -7.48 -5.46
CA GLY A 304 -0.07 -7.25 -6.51
C GLY A 304 -0.18 -5.86 -7.14
N THR A 305 0.94 -5.32 -7.58
CA THR A 305 1.05 -3.98 -8.17
C THR A 305 2.15 -3.89 -9.20
N PHE A 306 1.87 -3.20 -10.30
CA PHE A 306 2.92 -2.78 -11.23
C PHE A 306 3.76 -1.67 -10.59
N PHE A 307 5.08 -1.84 -10.58
CA PHE A 307 6.01 -0.82 -10.11
C PHE A 307 6.42 0.10 -11.27
N ASN A 308 5.54 1.04 -11.57
CA ASN A 308 5.74 2.08 -12.59
C ASN A 308 5.48 3.48 -12.00
N PRO A 309 6.20 3.87 -10.94
CA PRO A 309 6.02 5.20 -10.36
C PRO A 309 6.50 6.31 -11.31
N VAL A 310 5.90 7.50 -11.19
CA VAL A 310 6.35 8.70 -11.93
C VAL A 310 7.75 9.12 -11.49
N THR A 311 8.02 9.04 -10.19
CA THR A 311 9.31 9.31 -9.56
C THR A 311 9.59 8.23 -8.53
N THR A 312 10.83 7.76 -8.40
CA THR A 312 11.25 6.88 -7.29
C THR A 312 12.74 6.99 -7.07
N ASN A 313 13.17 6.68 -5.84
CA ASN A 313 14.59 6.51 -5.51
C ASN A 313 15.01 5.04 -5.48
N TYR A 314 14.11 4.09 -5.79
CA TYR A 314 14.46 2.67 -5.91
C TYR A 314 15.41 2.46 -7.09
N PRO A 315 16.29 1.44 -7.05
CA PRO A 315 17.10 1.06 -8.21
C PRO A 315 16.24 0.87 -9.47
N SER A 316 16.73 1.37 -10.60
CA SER A 316 16.01 1.32 -11.88
C SER A 316 15.67 -0.10 -12.33
N SER A 317 16.40 -1.11 -11.84
CA SER A 317 16.13 -2.53 -12.08
C SER A 317 14.79 -3.04 -11.53
N PHE A 318 14.10 -2.27 -10.67
CA PHE A 318 12.74 -2.62 -10.21
C PHE A 318 11.63 -2.01 -11.08
N ILE A 319 11.95 -1.00 -11.91
CA ILE A 319 10.95 -0.32 -12.76
C ILE A 319 10.37 -1.31 -13.78
N GLY A 320 9.04 -1.33 -13.88
CA GLY A 320 8.30 -2.19 -14.81
C GLY A 320 8.07 -3.61 -14.33
N LYS A 321 8.63 -3.99 -13.17
CA LYS A 321 8.34 -5.27 -12.53
C LYS A 321 6.95 -5.26 -11.89
N TYR A 322 6.40 -6.46 -11.72
CA TYR A 322 5.16 -6.66 -10.99
C TYR A 322 5.46 -7.25 -9.62
N PHE A 323 5.16 -6.50 -8.56
CA PHE A 323 5.32 -6.95 -7.19
C PHE A 323 4.04 -7.64 -6.73
N TYR A 324 4.19 -8.68 -5.92
CA TYR A 324 3.07 -9.45 -5.38
C TYR A 324 3.46 -10.04 -4.04
N GLN A 325 2.47 -10.44 -3.25
CA GLN A 325 2.70 -10.91 -1.89
C GLN A 325 1.74 -12.04 -1.52
N ASP A 326 2.17 -12.82 -0.53
CA ASP A 326 1.39 -13.90 0.04
C ASP A 326 1.08 -13.64 1.52
N LEU A 327 -0.16 -13.92 1.90
CA LEU A 327 -0.64 -13.70 3.27
C LEU A 327 -0.06 -14.71 4.27
N CYS A 328 0.12 -15.96 3.86
CA CYS A 328 0.37 -17.09 4.76
C CYS A 328 1.84 -17.22 5.14
N ASN A 329 2.73 -16.91 4.20
CA ASN A 329 4.18 -17.00 4.41
C ASN A 329 4.88 -15.63 4.53
N SER A 330 4.12 -14.52 4.56
CA SER A 330 4.61 -13.17 4.90
C SER A 330 5.83 -12.73 4.09
N TRP A 331 5.73 -12.82 2.76
CA TRP A 331 6.75 -12.35 1.83
C TRP A 331 6.17 -11.43 0.75
N ILE A 332 7.05 -10.62 0.15
CA ILE A 332 6.82 -9.88 -1.10
C ILE A 332 7.86 -10.37 -2.09
N ASN A 333 7.41 -10.67 -3.31
CA ASN A 333 8.26 -11.04 -4.45
C ASN A 333 7.94 -10.13 -5.64
N ASN A 334 8.77 -10.22 -6.68
CA ASN A 334 8.51 -9.55 -7.95
C ASN A 334 8.74 -10.51 -9.13
N ILE A 335 7.99 -10.29 -10.21
CA ILE A 335 8.24 -10.92 -11.50
C ILE A 335 8.75 -9.89 -12.52
N ASP A 336 9.78 -10.28 -13.26
CA ASP A 336 10.26 -9.58 -14.45
C ASP A 336 9.46 -10.02 -15.67
N LEU A 337 8.72 -9.08 -16.25
CA LEU A 337 7.83 -9.29 -17.38
C LEU A 337 8.50 -9.03 -18.74
N SER A 338 9.80 -8.68 -18.76
CA SER A 338 10.57 -8.48 -19.98
C SER A 338 11.03 -9.80 -20.61
N VAL A 339 10.94 -10.90 -19.85
CA VAL A 339 11.28 -12.26 -20.27
C VAL A 339 10.02 -13.14 -20.28
N ASN A 340 10.02 -14.17 -21.12
CA ASN A 340 8.92 -15.13 -21.24
C ASN A 340 9.46 -16.57 -21.12
N PRO A 341 9.02 -17.37 -20.12
CA PRO A 341 8.07 -17.00 -19.05
C PRO A 341 8.63 -15.94 -18.10
N PRO A 342 7.77 -15.18 -17.38
CA PRO A 342 8.21 -14.21 -16.40
C PRO A 342 9.14 -14.83 -15.34
N SER A 343 10.19 -14.09 -14.97
CA SER A 343 11.17 -14.57 -13.99
C SER A 343 10.89 -14.00 -12.60
N ARG A 344 10.75 -14.87 -11.60
CA ARG A 344 10.55 -14.48 -10.19
C ARG A 344 11.87 -14.09 -9.52
N SER A 345 11.83 -13.07 -8.67
CA SER A 345 12.88 -12.75 -7.71
C SER A 345 12.30 -12.55 -6.31
N SER A 346 13.03 -13.04 -5.30
CA SER A 346 12.75 -12.73 -3.90
C SER A 346 12.89 -11.22 -3.65
N PHE A 347 12.04 -10.64 -2.79
CA PHE A 347 12.21 -9.25 -2.37
C PHE A 347 12.23 -9.11 -0.85
N ALA A 348 11.16 -9.47 -0.14
CA ALA A 348 11.12 -9.37 1.31
C ALA A 348 10.51 -10.61 1.95
N THR A 349 11.00 -11.01 3.12
CA THR A 349 10.43 -12.12 3.91
C THR A 349 10.33 -11.75 5.39
N GLY A 350 9.51 -12.49 6.14
CA GLY A 350 9.31 -12.24 7.58
C GLY A 350 8.52 -10.97 7.87
N LEU A 351 7.66 -10.55 6.93
CA LEU A 351 6.83 -9.37 7.09
C LEU A 351 5.93 -9.48 8.33
N PRO A 352 5.68 -8.37 9.05
CA PRO A 352 4.89 -8.39 10.28
C PRO A 352 3.41 -8.67 9.98
N GLY A 353 2.84 -9.65 10.68
CA GLY A 353 1.44 -10.07 10.55
C GLY A 353 1.08 -10.58 9.15
N ASN A 354 -0.22 -10.78 8.93
CA ASN A 354 -0.75 -11.14 7.61
C ASN A 354 -0.75 -9.92 6.67
N SER A 355 0.10 -9.96 5.64
CA SER A 355 0.18 -8.90 4.61
C SER A 355 -0.96 -9.03 3.61
N LEU A 356 -1.59 -7.91 3.27
CA LEU A 356 -2.65 -7.80 2.26
C LEU A 356 -2.55 -6.45 1.54
N ASN A 357 -3.08 -6.36 0.31
CA ASN A 357 -3.09 -5.18 -0.53
C ASN A 357 -1.75 -4.41 -0.62
N ILE A 358 -0.96 -4.68 -1.66
CA ILE A 358 0.25 -3.92 -1.99
C ILE A 358 -0.04 -2.92 -3.11
N SER A 359 0.51 -1.70 -3.02
CA SER A 359 0.39 -0.68 -4.07
C SER A 359 1.64 0.18 -4.14
N THR A 360 1.96 0.64 -5.36
CA THR A 360 2.89 1.75 -5.56
C THR A 360 2.22 3.06 -5.13
N GLY A 361 2.83 3.77 -4.19
CA GLY A 361 2.39 5.08 -3.73
C GLY A 361 2.83 6.21 -4.66
N LEU A 362 2.25 7.40 -4.48
CA LEU A 362 2.54 8.58 -5.30
C LEU A 362 3.97 9.10 -5.13
N ASP A 363 4.62 8.76 -4.02
CA ASP A 363 6.00 9.13 -3.73
C ASP A 363 7.04 8.14 -4.27
N GLY A 364 6.60 7.15 -5.05
CA GLY A 364 7.48 6.18 -5.69
C GLY A 364 7.86 4.97 -4.88
N ASN A 365 7.27 4.78 -3.70
CA ASN A 365 7.58 3.66 -2.83
C ASN A 365 6.47 2.61 -2.86
N LEU A 366 6.79 1.39 -2.45
CA LEU A 366 5.79 0.35 -2.22
C LEU A 366 5.16 0.51 -0.84
N TYR A 367 3.86 0.32 -0.76
CA TYR A 367 3.08 0.32 0.46
C TYR A 367 2.31 -0.99 0.57
N TYR A 368 2.15 -1.52 1.77
CA TYR A 368 1.30 -2.70 2.00
C TYR A 368 0.59 -2.61 3.35
N LEU A 369 -0.60 -3.20 3.43
CA LEU A 369 -1.37 -3.31 4.67
C LEU A 369 -0.98 -4.60 5.40
N SER A 370 -0.99 -4.56 6.72
CA SER A 370 -0.87 -5.74 7.58
C SER A 370 -2.10 -5.84 8.47
N ARG A 371 -2.82 -6.96 8.36
CA ARG A 371 -4.08 -7.20 9.10
C ARG A 371 -3.83 -7.28 10.59
N ASP A 372 -3.00 -8.22 11.00
CA ASP A 372 -2.79 -8.52 12.42
C ASP A 372 -1.95 -7.46 13.12
N SER A 373 -1.06 -6.81 12.36
CA SER A 373 -0.32 -5.66 12.89
C SER A 373 -1.15 -4.37 12.90
N SER A 374 -2.37 -4.40 12.33
CA SER A 374 -3.29 -3.26 12.29
C SER A 374 -2.63 -1.99 11.73
N ALA A 375 -1.87 -2.14 10.64
CA ALA A 375 -0.91 -1.12 10.20
C ALA A 375 -0.80 -0.98 8.68
N LEU A 376 -0.38 0.21 8.26
CA LEU A 376 0.13 0.48 6.92
C LEU A 376 1.64 0.62 7.00
N TYR A 377 2.35 -0.12 6.16
CA TYR A 377 3.80 -0.04 6.03
C TYR A 377 4.19 0.56 4.68
N LYS A 378 5.32 1.26 4.69
CA LYS A 378 6.00 1.78 3.50
C LYS A 378 7.37 1.13 3.42
N ILE A 379 7.71 0.59 2.26
CA ILE A 379 9.05 0.09 1.97
C ILE A 379 9.88 1.29 1.51
N ILE A 380 11.10 1.41 2.02
CA ILE A 380 12.00 2.52 1.71
C ILE A 380 13.33 1.98 1.21
N TYR A 381 13.94 2.69 0.27
CA TYR A 381 15.30 2.45 -0.18
C TYR A 381 16.24 3.54 0.35
N LYS A 382 17.41 3.14 0.86
CA LYS A 382 18.48 3.99 1.39
C LYS A 382 19.81 3.65 0.69
N PRO A 383 20.16 4.29 -0.43
CA PRO A 383 21.35 3.93 -1.21
C PRO A 383 22.64 3.89 -0.36
N THR A 384 23.55 2.97 -0.69
CA THR A 384 24.87 2.81 -0.04
C THR A 384 25.87 3.88 -0.43
N THR A 385 25.61 4.63 -1.51
CA THR A 385 26.43 5.77 -1.91
C THR A 385 25.88 7.05 -1.29
N PRO A 386 26.72 7.88 -0.65
CA PRO A 386 26.34 9.17 -0.06
C PRO A 386 25.49 10.02 -1.01
N ASP A 387 24.26 10.32 -0.59
CA ASP A 387 23.37 11.25 -1.29
C ASP A 387 23.86 12.68 -0.98
N LEU A 388 24.83 13.15 -1.76
CA LEU A 388 25.34 14.52 -1.66
C LEU A 388 24.38 15.54 -2.30
N SER A 389 23.42 15.06 -3.09
CA SER A 389 22.53 15.89 -3.89
C SER A 389 21.02 15.52 -3.74
N PRO A 390 20.48 15.35 -2.51
CA PRO A 390 19.10 14.90 -2.38
C PRO A 390 18.14 15.93 -2.94
N THR A 391 17.03 15.43 -3.47
CA THR A 391 15.96 16.26 -4.04
C THR A 391 14.69 16.13 -3.21
N LEU A 392 14.13 17.25 -2.74
CA LEU A 392 12.77 17.29 -2.17
C LEU A 392 11.79 17.73 -3.25
N THR A 393 10.86 16.84 -3.62
CA THR A 393 9.70 17.18 -4.44
C THR A 393 8.72 17.99 -3.60
N LEU A 394 8.15 19.06 -4.16
CA LEU A 394 7.17 19.94 -3.50
C LEU A 394 5.73 19.49 -3.85
N PRO A 395 5.00 18.77 -2.98
CA PRO A 395 3.63 18.34 -3.27
C PRO A 395 2.68 19.54 -3.33
N GLN A 396 1.73 19.49 -4.27
CA GLN A 396 0.77 20.57 -4.55
C GLN A 396 -0.05 21.00 -3.32
N ALA A 397 -0.46 20.04 -2.48
CA ALA A 397 -1.32 20.27 -1.32
C ALA A 397 -0.71 21.25 -0.29
N ASN A 398 0.61 21.43 -0.33
CA ASN A 398 1.34 22.18 0.70
C ASN A 398 1.47 23.68 0.40
N PHE A 399 1.09 24.12 -0.81
CA PHE A 399 1.23 25.53 -1.26
C PHE A 399 0.01 26.05 -2.02
N ALA A 400 -1.15 26.10 -1.35
CA ALA A 400 -2.41 26.49 -1.95
C ALA A 400 -2.39 27.90 -2.60
N SER A 401 -1.63 28.85 -2.04
CA SER A 401 -1.59 30.24 -2.52
C SER A 401 -0.19 30.88 -2.45
N SER A 402 0.03 31.98 -3.17
CA SER A 402 1.22 32.83 -3.01
C SER A 402 1.31 33.31 -1.55
N GLY A 403 2.51 33.26 -0.97
CA GLY A 403 2.78 33.54 0.43
C GLY A 403 2.61 32.32 1.36
N SER A 404 2.12 31.19 0.87
CA SER A 404 2.07 29.95 1.67
C SER A 404 3.49 29.52 2.05
N VAL A 405 3.68 29.26 3.36
CA VAL A 405 4.94 28.81 3.93
C VAL A 405 4.80 27.34 4.29
N GLY A 406 5.78 26.55 3.89
CA GLY A 406 5.94 25.20 4.39
C GLY A 406 7.36 25.00 4.91
N ASN A 407 7.53 24.00 5.77
CA ASN A 407 8.81 23.69 6.38
C ASN A 407 9.30 22.31 5.96
N PHE A 408 10.62 22.16 5.91
CA PHE A 408 11.27 20.88 5.68
C PHE A 408 12.54 20.74 6.52
N VAL A 409 12.95 19.50 6.73
CA VAL A 409 14.15 19.13 7.47
C VAL A 409 15.11 18.38 6.57
N VAL A 410 16.34 18.86 6.52
CA VAL A 410 17.48 18.15 5.93
C VAL A 410 18.26 17.49 7.07
N GLY A 411 18.31 16.17 7.07
CA GLY A 411 19.23 15.42 7.91
C GLY A 411 20.59 15.32 7.27
N LEU A 412 21.63 15.56 8.05
CA LEU A 412 23.02 15.31 7.68
C LEU A 412 23.53 14.17 8.55
N SER A 413 23.99 13.11 7.91
CA SER A 413 24.42 11.89 8.59
C SER A 413 25.88 11.61 8.27
N GLU A 414 26.66 11.34 9.30
CA GLU A 414 27.96 10.67 9.17
C GLU A 414 27.69 9.15 9.23
N VAL A 415 28.27 8.38 8.30
CA VAL A 415 28.12 6.92 8.27
C VAL A 415 29.45 6.23 8.43
N ASN A 416 29.59 5.50 9.55
CA ASN A 416 30.68 4.57 9.81
C ASN A 416 32.07 5.15 9.51
N GLY A 417 32.58 5.92 10.45
CA GLY A 417 33.90 6.51 10.39
C GLY A 417 34.11 7.32 11.66
N PHE A 418 35.04 8.26 11.64
CA PHE A 418 35.23 9.18 12.76
C PHE A 418 34.25 10.36 12.67
N SER A 419 34.06 11.10 13.76
CA SER A 419 33.32 12.37 13.71
C SER A 419 33.91 13.29 12.62
N THR A 420 33.06 14.07 11.96
CA THR A 420 33.50 15.03 10.92
C THR A 420 34.51 16.03 11.49
N THR A 421 35.42 16.52 10.65
CA THR A 421 36.27 17.66 11.00
C THR A 421 35.40 18.83 11.50
N ALA A 422 35.79 19.44 12.61
CA ALA A 422 34.98 20.49 13.21
C ALA A 422 34.84 21.70 12.27
N GLY A 423 33.61 22.08 11.93
CA GLY A 423 33.31 23.21 11.04
C GLY A 423 33.63 22.99 9.55
N SER A 424 33.90 21.76 9.10
CA SER A 424 34.22 21.48 7.69
C SER A 424 32.99 21.43 6.79
N VAL A 425 31.86 20.93 7.30
CA VAL A 425 30.68 20.65 6.49
C VAL A 425 30.02 21.93 5.99
N ALA A 426 29.76 21.99 4.69
CA ALA A 426 28.98 23.02 4.04
C ALA A 426 27.79 22.42 3.28
N ILE A 427 26.68 23.15 3.26
CA ILE A 427 25.44 22.76 2.59
C ILE A 427 24.92 23.92 1.76
N THR A 428 24.40 23.64 0.57
CA THR A 428 23.69 24.62 -0.24
C THR A 428 22.31 24.09 -0.60
N ALA A 429 21.26 24.74 -0.10
CA ALA A 429 19.88 24.45 -0.48
C ALA A 429 19.46 25.40 -1.61
N THR A 430 18.88 24.87 -2.69
CA THR A 430 18.44 25.65 -3.85
C THR A 430 16.99 25.33 -4.15
N ALA A 431 16.14 26.36 -4.08
CA ALA A 431 14.74 26.28 -4.49
C ALA A 431 14.57 26.59 -5.99
N PRO A 432 13.46 26.16 -6.60
CA PRO A 432 13.12 26.50 -7.98
C PRO A 432 12.66 27.96 -8.11
N VAL A 433 12.57 28.46 -9.36
CA VAL A 433 12.01 29.80 -9.63
C VAL A 433 10.58 29.88 -9.09
N GLY A 434 10.26 31.00 -8.45
CA GLY A 434 8.96 31.25 -7.84
C GLY A 434 8.78 30.70 -6.44
N TYR A 435 9.88 30.34 -5.79
CA TYR A 435 9.94 30.03 -4.36
C TYR A 435 11.15 30.73 -3.71
N THR A 436 11.04 31.02 -2.42
CA THR A 436 12.14 31.54 -1.59
C THR A 436 12.37 30.64 -0.39
N LEU A 437 13.63 30.46 0.01
CA LEU A 437 14.07 29.76 1.19
C LEU A 437 14.36 30.73 2.35
N ALA A 438 14.19 30.24 3.57
CA ALA A 438 14.64 30.90 4.78
C ALA A 438 15.28 29.87 5.73
N PHE A 439 16.32 30.31 6.44
CA PHE A 439 17.00 29.54 7.49
C PHE A 439 17.22 30.44 8.70
N ALA A 440 16.68 30.03 9.86
CA ALA A 440 16.80 30.79 11.10
C ALA A 440 17.76 30.07 12.05
N PRO A 441 18.94 30.65 12.39
CA PRO A 441 19.88 30.02 13.33
C PRO A 441 19.35 29.88 14.77
N SER A 442 18.33 30.66 15.14
CA SER A 442 17.78 30.69 16.51
C SER A 442 16.78 29.57 16.81
N ILE A 443 16.27 28.86 15.80
CA ILE A 443 15.27 27.82 16.03
C ILE A 443 15.94 26.52 16.50
N THR A 444 15.31 25.85 17.46
CA THR A 444 15.74 24.56 18.01
C THR A 444 14.79 23.43 17.63
N SER A 445 13.64 23.76 17.05
CA SER A 445 12.69 22.81 16.48
C SER A 445 11.89 23.45 15.35
N ILE A 446 11.36 22.63 14.44
CA ILE A 446 10.52 23.08 13.34
C ILE A 446 9.37 22.09 13.09
N ASN A 447 8.18 22.61 12.83
CA ASN A 447 7.00 21.81 12.52
C ASN A 447 6.94 21.52 11.01
N VAL A 448 6.96 20.25 10.63
CA VAL A 448 6.89 19.75 9.25
C VAL A 448 5.56 19.04 9.00
N SER A 449 5.22 18.74 7.74
CA SER A 449 3.96 18.06 7.39
C SER A 449 3.67 16.86 8.28
N GLY A 450 2.46 16.84 8.84
CA GLY A 450 2.00 15.79 9.78
C GLY A 450 1.91 16.25 11.23
N GLY A 451 2.23 17.53 11.51
CA GLY A 451 2.05 18.12 12.83
C GLY A 451 3.08 17.66 13.86
N THR A 452 4.19 17.06 13.42
CA THR A 452 5.26 16.61 14.31
C THR A 452 6.34 17.68 14.37
N ASN A 453 6.65 18.16 15.58
CA ASN A 453 7.74 19.10 15.80
C ASN A 453 9.08 18.34 15.82
N VAL A 454 10.00 18.67 14.92
CA VAL A 454 11.30 18.01 14.77
C VAL A 454 12.38 18.88 15.39
N ALA A 455 13.19 18.33 16.29
CA ALA A 455 14.36 19.03 16.84
C ALA A 455 15.40 19.28 15.73
N VAL A 456 15.95 20.50 15.69
CA VAL A 456 16.94 20.93 14.70
C VAL A 456 18.14 21.59 15.37
N SER A 457 19.28 21.53 14.70
CA SER A 457 20.57 22.02 15.16
C SER A 457 20.98 23.31 14.44
N ASN A 458 20.03 24.15 14.04
CA ASN A 458 20.30 25.35 13.24
C ASN A 458 21.32 26.30 13.91
N ALA A 459 21.34 26.34 15.25
CA ALA A 459 22.29 27.14 16.02
C ALA A 459 23.76 26.76 15.79
N ASN A 460 24.03 25.55 15.31
CA ASN A 460 25.38 25.04 15.03
C ASN A 460 25.90 25.49 13.66
N TRP A 461 25.11 26.29 12.90
CA TRP A 461 25.39 26.65 11.52
C TRP A 461 25.33 28.16 11.29
N THR A 462 26.08 28.62 10.30
CA THR A 462 26.11 30.02 9.86
C THR A 462 25.74 30.08 8.39
N VAL A 463 24.84 31.00 8.03
CA VAL A 463 24.55 31.32 6.63
C VAL A 463 25.77 32.03 6.05
N THR A 464 26.37 31.47 5.00
CA THR A 464 27.57 32.02 4.35
C THR A 464 27.24 32.75 3.05
N ASN A 465 26.16 32.38 2.37
CA ASN A 465 25.72 33.04 1.14
C ASN A 465 24.20 32.92 0.97
N THR A 466 23.60 33.89 0.29
CA THR A 466 22.21 33.84 -0.14
C THR A 466 22.10 34.48 -1.52
N VAL A 467 21.51 33.75 -2.48
CA VAL A 467 21.27 34.24 -3.84
C VAL A 467 19.77 34.31 -4.09
N ASP A 468 19.26 35.50 -4.37
CA ASP A 468 17.85 35.81 -4.68
C ASP A 468 16.84 35.27 -3.65
N ASN A 469 17.26 35.04 -2.40
CA ASN A 469 16.50 34.30 -1.39
C ASN A 469 16.03 32.92 -1.86
N ARG A 470 16.62 32.37 -2.93
CA ARG A 470 16.27 31.09 -3.55
C ARG A 470 17.33 30.04 -3.26
N GLN A 471 18.57 30.46 -3.11
CA GLN A 471 19.68 29.60 -2.71
C GLN A 471 20.24 30.09 -1.38
N ILE A 472 20.41 29.17 -0.43
CA ILE A 472 21.04 29.44 0.87
C ILE A 472 22.21 28.48 1.02
N SER A 473 23.41 29.03 1.23
CA SER A 473 24.59 28.27 1.62
C SER A 473 24.83 28.42 3.13
N LEU A 474 25.06 27.32 3.81
CA LEU A 474 25.41 27.27 5.23
C LEU A 474 26.76 26.60 5.40
N LYS A 475 27.48 26.99 6.45
CA LYS A 475 28.67 26.30 6.94
C LYS A 475 28.52 26.00 8.42
N MET A 476 28.97 24.82 8.82
CA MET A 476 29.02 24.42 10.21
C MET A 476 29.96 25.34 10.99
N LYS A 477 29.55 25.77 12.19
CA LYS A 477 30.36 26.64 13.05
C LYS A 477 31.61 25.91 13.53
N ALA A 478 32.68 26.68 13.78
CA ALA A 478 33.90 26.16 14.38
C ALA A 478 33.60 25.44 15.71
N GLY A 479 34.27 24.30 15.93
CA GLY A 479 34.09 23.47 17.13
C GLY A 479 32.84 22.57 17.13
N GLN A 480 31.97 22.66 16.12
CA GLN A 480 30.85 21.74 15.94
C GLN A 480 31.23 20.62 14.96
N SER A 481 30.72 19.42 15.16
CA SER A 481 30.91 18.26 14.27
C SER A 481 29.66 17.37 14.23
N ILE A 482 29.58 16.50 13.23
CA ILE A 482 28.63 15.36 13.23
C ILE A 482 29.40 14.17 13.79
N GLY A 483 28.91 13.60 14.88
CA GLY A 483 29.56 12.45 15.51
C GLY A 483 29.50 11.20 14.63
N ALA A 484 30.45 10.29 14.84
CA ALA A 484 30.47 8.98 14.18
C ALA A 484 29.11 8.26 14.26
N GLY A 485 28.53 7.90 13.12
CA GLY A 485 27.22 7.24 13.01
C GLY A 485 26.02 8.10 13.41
N ASN A 486 26.21 9.39 13.69
CA ASN A 486 25.14 10.29 14.12
C ASN A 486 24.49 11.02 12.95
N THR A 487 23.28 11.51 13.20
CA THR A 487 22.52 12.37 12.30
C THR A 487 22.15 13.66 13.01
N ILE A 488 22.34 14.80 12.33
CA ILE A 488 21.86 16.12 12.77
C ILE A 488 20.80 16.63 11.81
N ASN A 489 19.85 17.42 12.30
CA ASN A 489 18.75 17.94 11.50
C ASN A 489 18.87 19.45 11.31
N LEU A 490 18.66 19.92 10.08
CA LEU A 490 18.59 21.34 9.73
C LEU A 490 17.18 21.69 9.27
N GLY A 491 16.57 22.69 9.90
CA GLY A 491 15.23 23.16 9.58
C GLY A 491 15.25 24.35 8.64
N PHE A 492 14.44 24.28 7.59
CA PHE A 492 14.25 25.33 6.60
C PHE A 492 12.78 25.65 6.44
N SER A 493 12.49 26.90 6.08
CA SER A 493 11.19 27.31 5.58
C SER A 493 11.29 27.64 4.10
N ILE A 494 10.25 27.32 3.34
CA ILE A 494 10.12 27.69 1.93
C ILE A 494 8.77 28.37 1.72
N THR A 495 8.77 29.45 0.97
CA THR A 495 7.59 30.25 0.67
C THR A 495 7.33 30.22 -0.83
N ARG A 496 6.10 29.92 -1.24
CA ARG A 496 5.67 30.09 -2.63
C ARG A 496 5.52 31.59 -2.92
N THR A 497 6.22 32.09 -3.93
CA THR A 497 6.06 33.47 -4.40
C THR A 497 5.21 33.49 -5.65
N ASN A 498 5.80 33.63 -6.84
CA ASN A 498 5.10 33.74 -8.12
C ASN A 498 5.07 32.43 -8.93
N ALA A 499 5.44 31.28 -8.35
CA ALA A 499 5.29 30.00 -9.03
C ALA A 499 3.82 29.73 -9.38
N ASN A 500 3.58 29.34 -10.64
CA ASN A 500 2.24 28.97 -11.12
C ASN A 500 1.66 27.84 -10.27
N SER A 501 0.36 27.90 -9.97
CA SER A 501 -0.32 26.82 -9.26
C SER A 501 -0.17 25.53 -10.05
N GLY A 502 0.34 24.48 -9.42
CA GLY A 502 0.51 23.17 -10.05
C GLY A 502 1.89 22.90 -10.67
N SER A 503 2.87 23.79 -10.51
CA SER A 503 4.25 23.48 -10.94
C SER A 503 4.88 22.44 -10.01
N THR A 504 5.15 21.23 -10.50
CA THR A 504 6.02 20.28 -9.78
C THR A 504 7.44 20.79 -9.88
N ALA A 505 8.05 21.05 -8.74
CA ALA A 505 9.40 21.57 -8.69
C ALA A 505 10.17 20.97 -7.51
N ASN A 506 11.49 21.07 -7.57
CA ASN A 506 12.42 20.31 -6.76
C ASN A 506 13.34 21.26 -5.99
N ILE A 507 13.51 21.03 -4.69
CA ILE A 507 14.62 21.63 -3.94
C ILE A 507 15.81 20.69 -4.07
N THR A 508 16.94 21.21 -4.56
CA THR A 508 18.21 20.48 -4.58
C THR A 508 19.04 20.90 -3.37
N ILE A 509 19.51 19.93 -2.62
CA ILE A 509 20.45 20.13 -1.52
C ILE A 509 21.81 19.66 -1.99
N ASN A 510 22.87 20.44 -1.89
CA ASN A 510 24.23 20.01 -2.18
C ASN A 510 25.08 20.06 -0.92
N VAL A 511 25.74 18.96 -0.56
CA VAL A 511 26.68 18.90 0.57
C VAL A 511 28.11 18.88 0.05
N ALA A 512 28.93 19.77 0.58
CA ALA A 512 30.37 19.75 0.40
C ALA A 512 31.03 19.41 1.74
N ASP A 513 31.74 18.28 1.79
CA ASP A 513 32.53 17.85 2.94
C ASP A 513 34.00 18.33 2.81
N ASP A 514 34.81 18.06 3.82
CA ASP A 514 36.25 18.34 3.91
C ASP A 514 37.01 17.86 2.67
N ALA A 515 37.45 18.79 1.83
CA ALA A 515 38.20 18.51 0.61
C ALA A 515 39.59 17.86 0.86
N THR A 516 40.04 17.78 2.11
CA THR A 516 41.36 17.23 2.48
C THR A 516 41.38 15.73 2.73
N ASN A 517 40.22 15.07 2.86
CA ASN A 517 40.09 13.64 3.20
C ASN A 517 40.91 13.21 4.44
N GLY A 518 41.24 14.14 5.36
CA GLY A 518 42.28 13.92 6.36
C GLY A 518 41.96 12.95 7.50
N TYR A 519 40.69 12.54 7.65
CA TYR A 519 40.23 11.75 8.79
C TYR A 519 39.62 10.38 8.43
N ASP A 520 39.56 10.00 7.15
CA ASP A 520 39.09 8.67 6.71
C ASP A 520 39.92 8.12 5.53
N SER A 521 40.25 6.83 5.59
CA SER A 521 40.90 6.07 4.52
C SER A 521 39.92 5.61 3.43
N ASN A 522 38.60 5.78 3.63
CA ASN A 522 37.57 5.52 2.64
C ASN A 522 37.29 6.76 1.76
N ILE A 523 37.77 6.72 0.53
CA ILE A 523 37.68 7.81 -0.45
C ILE A 523 36.28 8.04 -1.07
N THR A 524 35.21 7.43 -0.53
CA THR A 524 33.86 7.45 -1.14
C THR A 524 32.80 8.33 -0.43
N ASN A 525 33.24 9.26 0.43
CA ASN A 525 32.52 10.34 1.17
C ASN A 525 31.95 9.96 2.55
N ASN A 526 32.10 10.88 3.52
CA ASN A 526 31.85 10.63 4.95
C ASN A 526 30.56 11.28 5.47
N VAL A 527 30.07 12.36 4.84
CA VAL A 527 28.81 13.03 5.20
C VAL A 527 27.86 13.00 4.01
N TYR A 528 26.62 12.57 4.23
CA TYR A 528 25.55 12.72 3.25
C TYR A 528 24.38 13.52 3.81
N ALA A 529 23.64 14.16 2.91
CA ALA A 529 22.35 14.75 3.24
C ALA A 529 21.24 13.79 2.87
N ARG A 530 20.14 13.85 3.61
CA ARG A 530 18.86 13.31 3.20
C ARG A 530 17.78 14.27 3.63
N VAL A 531 16.74 14.43 2.83
CA VAL A 531 15.53 15.08 3.30
C VAL A 531 14.79 14.08 4.17
N ILE A 532 14.82 14.30 5.50
CA ILE A 532 14.29 13.35 6.48
C ILE A 532 12.78 13.50 6.64
N SER A 533 12.28 14.73 6.48
CA SER A 533 10.86 15.05 6.49
C SER A 533 10.65 16.35 5.73
N GLY A 534 9.61 16.43 4.91
CA GLY A 534 9.38 17.59 4.06
C GLY A 534 7.92 17.74 3.70
N LEU A 535 7.49 19.00 3.75
CA LEU A 535 6.30 19.67 3.21
C LEU A 535 4.97 18.96 3.19
#